data_AF-A0A0P1MZA5-F1
#
_entry.id   AF-A0A0P1MZA5-F1
#
_cell.length_a   1.000
_cell.length_b   1.000
_cell.length_c   1.000
_cell.angle_alpha   90.00
_cell.angle_beta   90.00
_cell.angle_gamma   90.00
#
_symmetry.space_group_name_H-M   'P 1'
#
loop_
_entity.id
_entity.type
_entity.pdbx_description
1 polymer ?
#
loop_
_entity_poly.entity_id
_entity_poly.type
_entity_poly.pdbx_seq_one_letter_code
_entity_poly.pdbx_strand_id
1 'polypeptide(L)'
;MKRFILLALIIFWSCSASKQTTKDNPSPANVPSTKIPNPFPFGKKYEYVYKLVKPVEREKLYFSDSNIAVEFVIDESFIHLRLKNKRSEKISLALNDAQIFINTRSSKVLNFNYFNEFNYSPVVLKTDAIDVFQNAFVELHLAPADNVISISGDFEVVNFYPVADFNDSKKLEEIRANIGKRIGLYLPVETENEIYDYYFEFKIIDVKEAGPYYPRKKQITSVQQIQVPSEIVIKGEGLNPSESFIASTLISFFVLISAYFIFAREKGKI
;
A
#
# COMPACT_ATOMS: atom_id res chain seq x y z
N MET A 1 50.97 -24.38 13.78
CA MET A 1 51.96 -24.27 12.68
C MET A 1 51.16 -24.22 11.39
N LYS A 2 51.25 -23.31 10.43
CA LYS A 2 52.19 -22.23 10.07
C LYS A 2 51.39 -21.01 9.60
N ARG A 3 51.90 -19.82 9.90
CA ARG A 3 51.52 -18.54 9.31
C ARG A 3 52.15 -18.44 7.92
N PHE A 4 51.52 -17.74 6.97
CA PHE A 4 52.26 -17.05 5.91
C PHE A 4 51.65 -15.67 5.65
N ILE A 5 52.54 -14.70 5.77
CA ILE A 5 52.44 -13.27 5.48
C ILE A 5 53.08 -13.10 4.10
N LEU A 6 52.53 -12.26 3.22
CA LEU A 6 53.35 -11.29 2.47
C LEU A 6 52.51 -10.17 1.85
N LEU A 7 52.90 -8.94 2.20
CA LEU A 7 52.60 -7.66 1.55
C LEU A 7 53.36 -7.51 0.22
N ALA A 8 52.83 -6.66 -0.68
CA ALA A 8 53.47 -5.43 -1.22
C ALA A 8 52.79 -5.06 -2.56
N LEU A 9 52.03 -3.96 -2.67
CA LEU A 9 52.40 -2.54 -2.89
C LEU A 9 53.07 -2.20 -4.24
N ILE A 10 52.57 -1.08 -4.83
CA ILE A 10 53.30 -0.03 -5.59
C ILE A 10 53.64 -0.33 -7.08
N ILE A 11 53.51 0.53 -8.11
CA ILE A 11 53.04 1.93 -8.32
C ILE A 11 53.18 2.27 -9.84
N PHE A 12 52.30 3.17 -10.34
CA PHE A 12 52.50 4.26 -11.34
C PHE A 12 52.61 4.06 -12.87
N TRP A 13 51.83 4.96 -13.54
CA TRP A 13 52.13 5.80 -14.72
C TRP A 13 52.23 5.11 -16.10
N SER A 14 51.82 5.67 -17.24
CA SER A 14 51.27 6.97 -17.66
C SER A 14 50.98 6.91 -19.19
N CYS A 15 50.01 7.71 -19.67
CA CYS A 15 49.88 8.35 -21.02
C CYS A 15 49.86 7.44 -22.28
N SER A 16 49.20 7.74 -23.41
CA SER A 16 48.70 8.98 -24.00
C SER A 16 47.65 8.69 -25.11
N ALA A 17 47.12 9.77 -25.67
CA ALA A 17 45.89 9.97 -26.45
C ALA A 17 45.71 9.25 -27.81
N SER A 18 44.45 9.15 -28.26
CA SER A 18 44.09 9.42 -29.65
C SER A 18 42.69 10.06 -29.76
N LYS A 19 42.61 11.12 -30.56
CA LYS A 19 41.44 11.95 -30.84
C LYS A 19 40.50 11.26 -31.82
N GLN A 20 39.20 11.37 -31.61
CA GLN A 20 38.24 11.50 -32.71
C GLN A 20 37.19 12.56 -32.37
N THR A 21 37.14 13.55 -33.23
CA THR A 21 36.18 14.65 -33.27
C THR A 21 34.95 14.24 -34.07
N THR A 22 33.77 14.42 -33.49
CA THR A 22 32.52 14.61 -34.24
C THR A 22 31.80 15.82 -33.65
N LYS A 23 31.63 16.84 -34.48
CA LYS A 23 30.64 17.90 -34.28
C LYS A 23 29.26 17.28 -34.46
N ASP A 24 28.30 17.61 -33.59
CA ASP A 24 27.14 18.44 -33.98
C ASP A 24 26.08 18.55 -32.86
N ASN A 25 25.51 19.75 -32.82
CA ASN A 25 24.30 20.23 -32.16
C ASN A 25 24.31 20.60 -30.66
N PRO A 26 23.92 21.86 -30.30
CA PRO A 26 23.73 22.27 -28.93
C PRO A 26 22.45 21.62 -28.37
N SER A 27 22.64 20.67 -27.46
CA SER A 27 21.54 20.16 -26.63
C SER A 27 21.05 21.30 -25.72
N PRO A 28 19.73 21.54 -25.64
CA PRO A 28 19.20 22.56 -24.74
C PRO A 28 19.54 22.17 -23.31
N ALA A 29 19.96 23.18 -22.55
CA ALA A 29 20.39 23.12 -21.16
C ALA A 29 19.73 21.97 -20.37
N ASN A 30 20.55 21.00 -19.95
CA ASN A 30 20.31 20.28 -18.72
C ASN A 30 20.30 21.32 -17.60
N VAL A 31 19.13 21.89 -17.32
CA VAL A 31 18.86 22.54 -16.05
C VAL A 31 18.97 21.44 -15.01
N PRO A 32 19.99 21.44 -14.12
CA PRO A 32 19.97 20.54 -13.00
C PRO A 32 18.70 20.88 -12.23
N SER A 33 17.78 19.93 -12.10
CA SER A 33 16.70 20.08 -11.14
C SER A 33 17.35 20.14 -9.77
N THR A 34 17.66 21.35 -9.31
CA THR A 34 18.13 21.59 -7.96
C THR A 34 16.98 21.18 -7.06
N LYS A 35 16.99 19.92 -6.61
CA LYS A 35 16.25 19.51 -5.43
C LYS A 35 16.84 20.36 -4.31
N ILE A 36 16.23 21.51 -4.05
CA ILE A 36 16.48 22.26 -2.83
C ILE A 36 15.92 21.35 -1.73
N PRO A 37 16.75 20.69 -0.90
CA PRO A 37 16.21 20.05 0.31
C PRO A 37 15.59 21.19 1.13
N ASN A 38 14.33 21.06 1.54
CA ASN A 38 13.77 21.97 2.53
C ASN A 38 14.72 21.90 3.74
N PRO A 39 15.45 22.98 4.11
CA PRO A 39 16.61 22.84 4.97
C PRO A 39 16.26 22.69 6.45
N PHE A 40 14.97 22.75 6.81
CA PHE A 40 14.52 22.67 8.20
C PHE A 40 13.40 21.64 8.37
N PRO A 41 13.48 20.79 9.42
CA PRO A 41 12.37 19.93 9.78
C PRO A 41 11.19 20.80 10.23
N PHE A 42 9.98 20.40 9.84
CA PHE A 42 8.77 21.14 10.16
C PHE A 42 8.33 20.91 11.61
N GLY A 43 8.95 19.96 12.29
CA GLY A 43 8.73 19.62 13.70
C GLY A 43 9.48 18.35 14.06
N LYS A 44 9.05 17.71 15.14
CA LYS A 44 9.49 16.36 15.53
C LYS A 44 8.38 15.36 15.25
N LYS A 45 8.80 14.15 14.88
CA LYS A 45 7.97 12.97 14.67
C LYS A 45 8.00 12.11 15.92
N TYR A 46 6.86 11.54 16.25
CA TYR A 46 6.66 10.69 17.42
C TYR A 46 6.04 9.35 17.02
N GLU A 47 6.44 8.30 17.71
CA GLU A 47 5.94 6.95 17.56
C GLU A 47 5.23 6.51 18.85
N TYR A 48 4.09 5.86 18.68
CA TYR A 48 3.33 5.29 19.77
C TYR A 48 3.83 3.89 20.11
N VAL A 49 4.02 3.63 21.40
CA VAL A 49 4.34 2.29 21.90
C VAL A 49 3.06 1.64 22.38
N TYR A 50 2.78 0.44 21.88
CA TYR A 50 1.57 -0.31 22.17
C TYR A 50 1.85 -1.55 23.01
N LYS A 51 0.86 -1.95 23.80
CA LYS A 51 0.74 -3.31 24.35
C LYS A 51 -0.60 -3.93 24.00
N LEU A 52 -0.66 -5.26 24.00
CA LEU A 52 -1.89 -6.02 23.82
C LEU A 52 -2.63 -6.07 25.17
N VAL A 53 -3.91 -5.72 25.20
CA VAL A 53 -4.76 -5.73 26.40
C VAL A 53 -5.86 -6.78 26.28
N LYS A 54 -6.36 -7.04 25.07
CA LYS A 54 -7.30 -8.13 24.78
C LYS A 54 -6.80 -8.98 23.61
N PRO A 55 -7.11 -10.28 23.58
CA PRO A 55 -7.95 -11.01 24.54
C PRO A 55 -7.27 -11.29 25.89
N VAL A 56 -5.93 -11.21 25.94
CA VAL A 56 -5.14 -11.36 27.15
C VAL A 56 -4.08 -10.26 27.18
N GLU A 57 -3.85 -9.66 28.35
CA GLU A 57 -2.87 -8.60 28.51
C GLU A 57 -1.43 -9.13 28.35
N ARG A 58 -0.68 -8.54 27.42
CA ARG A 58 0.71 -8.90 27.11
C ARG A 58 1.50 -7.66 26.67
N GLU A 59 2.72 -7.54 27.17
CA GLU A 59 3.67 -6.51 26.71
C GLU A 59 4.10 -6.72 25.25
N LYS A 60 4.11 -7.97 24.78
CA LYS A 60 4.37 -8.30 23.37
C LYS A 60 3.06 -8.28 22.58
N LEU A 61 3.12 -7.72 21.37
CA LEU A 61 2.03 -7.70 20.41
C LEU A 61 1.87 -9.06 19.71
N TYR A 62 1.54 -10.09 20.48
CA TYR A 62 1.41 -11.46 20.03
C TYR A 62 0.29 -12.20 20.77
N PHE A 63 -0.48 -12.99 20.02
CA PHE A 63 -1.52 -13.87 20.55
C PHE A 63 -1.38 -15.27 19.96
N SER A 64 -1.68 -16.31 20.74
CA SER A 64 -1.88 -17.66 20.21
C SER A 64 -2.77 -18.49 21.12
N ASP A 65 -3.65 -19.27 20.49
CA ASP A 65 -4.51 -20.26 21.10
C ASP A 65 -4.44 -21.59 20.31
N SER A 66 -5.46 -22.46 20.41
CA SER A 66 -5.52 -23.71 19.65
C SER A 66 -5.79 -23.51 18.15
N ASN A 67 -6.37 -22.40 17.74
CA ASN A 67 -6.85 -22.15 16.39
C ASN A 67 -5.84 -21.37 15.55
N ILE A 68 -5.28 -20.29 16.11
CA ILE A 68 -4.42 -19.34 15.41
C ILE A 68 -3.21 -18.92 16.26
N ALA A 69 -2.21 -18.37 15.57
CA ALA A 69 -1.20 -17.52 16.17
C ALA A 69 -1.09 -16.24 15.35
N VAL A 70 -1.03 -15.08 16.01
CA VAL A 70 -0.96 -13.78 15.34
C VAL A 70 0.12 -12.92 15.98
N GLU A 71 1.04 -12.42 15.17
CA GLU A 71 2.00 -11.38 15.52
C GLU A 71 1.53 -10.06 14.93
N PHE A 72 1.58 -8.97 15.70
CA PHE A 72 1.18 -7.65 15.24
C PHE A 72 2.34 -6.65 15.27
N VAL A 73 2.33 -5.74 14.30
CA VAL A 73 3.12 -4.50 14.31
C VAL A 73 2.15 -3.37 14.00
N ILE A 74 2.12 -2.35 14.85
CA ILE A 74 1.24 -1.19 14.68
C ILE A 74 2.11 0.00 14.37
N ASP A 75 1.92 0.59 13.19
CA ASP A 75 2.55 1.84 12.80
C ASP A 75 1.56 3.02 12.95
N GLU A 76 1.85 4.15 12.31
CA GLU A 76 1.03 5.34 12.41
C GLU A 76 -0.38 5.20 11.82
N SER A 77 -0.54 4.36 10.80
CA SER A 77 -1.74 4.30 9.95
C SER A 77 -2.25 2.88 9.72
N PHE A 78 -1.46 1.86 10.03
CA PHE A 78 -1.74 0.47 9.75
C PHE A 78 -1.56 -0.42 11.00
N ILE A 79 -2.41 -1.44 11.07
CA ILE A 79 -2.18 -2.63 11.88
C ILE A 79 -1.67 -3.70 10.91
N HIS A 80 -0.38 -4.00 10.99
CA HIS A 80 0.20 -5.14 10.30
C HIS A 80 0.02 -6.38 11.16
N LEU A 81 -0.38 -7.49 10.54
CA LEU A 81 -0.47 -8.76 11.23
C LEU A 81 0.09 -9.88 10.38
N ARG A 82 0.71 -10.84 11.05
CA ARG A 82 1.09 -12.14 10.50
C ARG A 82 0.31 -13.22 11.23
N LEU A 83 -0.67 -13.80 10.56
CA LEU A 83 -1.54 -14.83 11.11
C LEU A 83 -1.13 -16.20 10.59
N LYS A 84 -0.93 -17.16 11.49
CA LYS A 84 -0.70 -18.57 11.20
C LYS A 84 -1.92 -19.40 11.56
N ASN A 85 -2.37 -20.24 10.62
CA ASN A 85 -3.40 -21.25 10.88
C ASN A 85 -2.79 -22.43 11.64
N LYS A 86 -3.30 -22.74 12.83
CA LYS A 86 -2.88 -23.90 13.66
C LYS A 86 -3.85 -25.08 13.57
N ARG A 87 -5.00 -24.91 12.92
CA ARG A 87 -5.96 -25.99 12.70
C ARG A 87 -5.46 -26.93 11.61
N SER A 88 -6.02 -28.15 11.59
CA SER A 88 -5.78 -29.13 10.54
C SER A 88 -6.58 -28.89 9.26
N GLU A 89 -7.51 -27.94 9.29
CA GLU A 89 -8.37 -27.57 8.18
C GLU A 89 -8.08 -26.14 7.70
N LYS A 90 -8.61 -25.80 6.53
CA LYS A 90 -8.56 -24.44 5.99
C LYS A 90 -9.38 -23.50 6.88
N ILE A 91 -8.85 -22.31 7.14
CA ILE A 91 -9.62 -21.20 7.73
C ILE A 91 -9.80 -20.10 6.68
N SER A 92 -10.87 -19.33 6.81
CA SER A 92 -11.20 -18.21 5.95
C SER A 92 -11.29 -16.94 6.79
N LEU A 93 -10.62 -15.87 6.36
CA LEU A 93 -10.66 -14.56 7.01
C LEU A 93 -11.66 -13.67 6.29
N ALA A 94 -12.85 -13.48 6.85
CA ALA A 94 -13.91 -12.63 6.27
C ALA A 94 -13.62 -11.14 6.53
N LEU A 95 -12.78 -10.54 5.70
CA LEU A 95 -12.33 -9.15 5.91
C LEU A 95 -13.44 -8.12 5.76
N ASN A 96 -14.52 -8.43 5.04
CA ASN A 96 -15.67 -7.53 4.90
C ASN A 96 -16.42 -7.27 6.21
N ASP A 97 -16.34 -8.22 7.15
CA ASP A 97 -16.97 -8.14 8.47
C ASP A 97 -15.96 -7.70 9.54
N ALA A 98 -14.67 -7.68 9.22
CA ALA A 98 -13.61 -7.19 10.09
C ALA A 98 -13.72 -5.67 10.29
N GLN A 99 -13.41 -5.23 11.51
CA GLN A 99 -13.55 -3.83 11.92
C GLN A 99 -12.36 -3.36 12.74
N ILE A 100 -11.95 -2.11 12.52
CA ILE A 100 -11.01 -1.40 13.38
C ILE A 100 -11.78 -0.39 14.24
N PHE A 101 -11.47 -0.36 15.52
CA PHE A 101 -12.08 0.53 16.50
C PHE A 101 -11.06 1.55 16.95
N ILE A 102 -11.37 2.85 16.80
CA ILE A 102 -10.52 3.94 17.29
C ILE A 102 -11.40 4.87 18.11
N ASN A 103 -11.08 5.01 19.39
CA ASN A 103 -11.93 5.71 20.37
C ASN A 103 -13.34 5.10 20.41
N THR A 104 -14.38 5.84 20.00
CA THR A 104 -15.78 5.39 19.97
C THR A 104 -16.28 5.08 18.56
N ARG A 105 -15.39 5.06 17.55
CA ARG A 105 -15.75 4.83 16.15
C ARG A 105 -15.29 3.44 15.72
N SER A 106 -16.14 2.77 14.96
CA SER A 106 -15.86 1.51 14.27
C SER A 106 -15.85 1.77 12.77
N SER A 107 -14.82 1.29 12.08
CA SER A 107 -14.67 1.41 10.64
C SER A 107 -14.39 0.05 10.04
N LYS A 108 -14.88 -0.19 8.82
CA LYS A 108 -14.53 -1.40 8.06
C LYS A 108 -13.03 -1.48 7.83
N VAL A 109 -12.51 -2.69 7.75
CA VAL A 109 -11.10 -2.93 7.44
C VAL A 109 -10.87 -2.91 5.93
N LEU A 110 -9.79 -2.26 5.50
CA LEU A 110 -9.22 -2.39 4.17
C LEU A 110 -7.82 -2.99 4.27
N ASN A 111 -7.53 -3.97 3.43
CA ASN A 111 -6.20 -4.56 3.32
C ASN A 111 -5.40 -3.86 2.21
N PHE A 112 -4.10 -3.72 2.41
CA PHE A 112 -3.18 -3.05 1.48
C PHE A 112 -2.02 -3.96 1.08
N ASN A 113 -1.61 -3.87 -0.19
CA ASN A 113 -0.27 -4.26 -0.59
C ASN A 113 0.67 -3.18 -0.04
N TYR A 114 1.55 -3.54 0.89
CA TYR A 114 2.41 -2.60 1.59
C TYR A 114 3.87 -2.92 1.29
N PHE A 115 4.59 -1.96 0.69
CA PHE A 115 6.05 -2.03 0.54
C PHE A 115 6.73 -1.15 1.59
N ASN A 116 6.22 0.06 1.79
CA ASN A 116 6.63 1.01 2.83
C ASN A 116 5.58 2.12 2.97
N GLU A 117 5.81 3.07 3.88
CA GLU A 117 4.92 4.19 4.18
C GLU A 117 4.69 5.16 3.00
N PHE A 118 5.46 5.04 1.92
CA PHE A 118 5.33 5.82 0.68
C PHE A 118 4.79 5.02 -0.50
N ASN A 119 4.72 3.69 -0.37
CA ASN A 119 4.33 2.80 -1.45
C ASN A 119 3.42 1.70 -0.90
N TYR A 120 2.13 2.00 -0.99
CA TYR A 120 1.05 1.08 -0.68
C TYR A 120 -0.10 1.27 -1.66
N SER A 121 -0.90 0.22 -1.83
CA SER A 121 -2.12 0.26 -2.64
C SER A 121 -3.18 -0.63 -2.01
N PRO A 122 -4.47 -0.26 -2.05
CA PRO A 122 -5.52 -1.12 -1.54
C PRO A 122 -5.55 -2.41 -2.35
N VAL A 123 -5.68 -3.53 -1.65
CA VAL A 123 -5.90 -4.82 -2.31
C VAL A 123 -7.35 -4.86 -2.75
N VAL A 124 -7.58 -4.79 -4.06
CA VAL A 124 -8.88 -5.11 -4.64
C VAL A 124 -9.03 -6.62 -4.62
N LEU A 125 -9.47 -7.16 -3.49
CA LEU A 125 -9.77 -8.58 -3.38
C LEU A 125 -11.01 -8.89 -4.23
N LYS A 126 -10.89 -9.85 -5.14
CA LYS A 126 -12.04 -10.38 -5.90
C LYS A 126 -12.95 -11.23 -5.03
N THR A 127 -12.44 -11.73 -3.91
CA THR A 127 -13.13 -12.56 -2.94
C THR A 127 -13.07 -11.89 -1.59
N ASP A 128 -14.22 -11.76 -0.94
CA ASP A 128 -14.41 -11.07 0.34
C ASP A 128 -13.72 -11.74 1.53
N ALA A 129 -13.11 -12.91 1.28
CA ALA A 129 -12.41 -13.68 2.27
C ALA A 129 -11.04 -14.17 1.77
N ILE A 130 -10.13 -14.34 2.74
CA ILE A 130 -8.77 -14.85 2.50
C ILE A 130 -8.65 -16.23 3.11
N ASP A 131 -8.46 -17.24 2.25
CA ASP A 131 -8.22 -18.61 2.66
C ASP A 131 -6.78 -18.80 3.17
N VAL A 132 -6.64 -19.39 4.35
CA VAL A 132 -5.35 -19.75 4.96
C VAL A 132 -5.33 -21.25 5.22
N PHE A 133 -4.53 -21.98 4.44
CA PHE A 133 -4.39 -23.43 4.57
C PHE A 133 -3.69 -23.83 5.87
N GLN A 134 -3.84 -25.10 6.26
CA GLN A 134 -3.21 -25.67 7.44
C GLN A 134 -1.72 -25.33 7.52
N ASN A 135 -1.26 -24.87 8.68
CA ASN A 135 0.13 -24.48 8.98
C ASN A 135 0.72 -23.35 8.11
N ALA A 136 -0.05 -22.79 7.17
CA ALA A 136 0.35 -21.63 6.40
C ALA A 136 0.20 -20.34 7.22
N PHE A 137 0.85 -19.28 6.74
CA PHE A 137 0.69 -17.93 7.27
C PHE A 137 0.20 -16.97 6.19
N VAL A 138 -0.47 -15.92 6.63
CA VAL A 138 -0.85 -14.77 5.81
C VAL A 138 -0.35 -13.50 6.49
N GLU A 139 0.08 -12.54 5.68
CA GLU A 139 0.47 -11.20 6.12
C GLU A 139 -0.55 -10.22 5.57
N LEU A 140 -1.11 -9.38 6.46
CA LEU A 140 -2.10 -8.37 6.12
C LEU A 140 -1.66 -7.01 6.67
N HIS A 141 -1.99 -5.95 5.92
CA HIS A 141 -1.71 -4.57 6.29
C HIS A 141 -3.03 -3.82 6.31
N LEU A 142 -3.59 -3.67 7.51
CA LEU A 142 -4.97 -3.26 7.69
C LEU A 142 -5.06 -1.78 8.08
N ALA A 143 -5.93 -1.05 7.40
CA ALA A 143 -6.30 0.32 7.76
C ALA A 143 -7.82 0.47 7.82
N PRO A 144 -8.35 1.37 8.67
CA PRO A 144 -9.77 1.68 8.72
C PRO A 144 -10.18 2.43 7.45
N ALA A 145 -11.25 1.99 6.81
CA ALA A 145 -11.76 2.56 5.57
C ALA A 145 -11.99 4.07 5.66
N ASP A 146 -12.45 4.58 6.81
CA ASP A 146 -12.72 6.01 7.03
C ASP A 146 -11.45 6.86 7.03
N ASN A 147 -10.27 6.27 7.23
CA ASN A 147 -8.99 6.97 7.13
C ASN A 147 -8.39 6.91 5.73
N VAL A 148 -9.02 6.21 4.78
CA VAL A 148 -8.50 6.09 3.42
C VAL A 148 -9.15 7.16 2.54
N ILE A 149 -8.32 8.08 2.06
CA ILE A 149 -8.74 9.18 1.18
C ILE A 149 -8.19 8.89 -0.22
N SER A 150 -9.03 8.99 -1.24
CA SER A 150 -8.58 8.99 -2.63
C SER A 150 -8.48 10.43 -3.13
N ILE A 151 -7.29 10.85 -3.56
CA ILE A 151 -7.05 12.18 -4.12
C ILE A 151 -6.36 12.00 -5.47
N SER A 152 -7.01 12.41 -6.55
CA SER A 152 -6.44 12.44 -7.90
C SER A 152 -5.90 11.09 -8.42
N GLY A 153 -6.51 9.98 -7.99
CA GLY A 153 -6.10 8.62 -8.39
C GLY A 153 -5.10 7.95 -7.43
N ASP A 154 -4.54 8.71 -6.48
CA ASP A 154 -3.70 8.17 -5.42
C ASP A 154 -4.52 7.91 -4.14
N PHE A 155 -4.05 6.95 -3.34
CA PHE A 155 -4.60 6.67 -2.01
C PHE A 155 -3.70 7.26 -0.93
N GLU A 156 -4.31 7.87 0.07
CA GLU A 156 -3.65 8.35 1.27
C GLU A 156 -4.34 7.78 2.49
N VAL A 157 -3.58 7.12 3.36
CA VAL A 157 -4.09 6.61 4.64
C VAL A 157 -3.70 7.57 5.76
N VAL A 158 -4.72 8.17 6.37
CA VAL A 158 -4.60 9.07 7.51
C VAL A 158 -4.20 8.28 8.75
N ASN A 159 -3.28 8.86 9.53
CA ASN A 159 -2.78 8.27 10.77
C ASN A 159 -3.92 8.08 11.80
N PHE A 160 -3.79 7.06 12.65
CA PHE A 160 -4.75 6.78 13.74
C PHE A 160 -4.86 7.93 14.74
N TYR A 161 -3.71 8.54 15.03
CA TYR A 161 -3.55 9.67 15.95
C TYR A 161 -2.52 10.65 15.37
N PRO A 162 -2.47 11.92 15.82
CA PRO A 162 -1.43 12.86 15.42
C PRO A 162 -0.02 12.31 15.75
N VAL A 163 0.97 12.53 14.90
CA VAL A 163 2.34 11.99 15.09
C VAL A 163 3.44 13.05 14.98
N ALA A 164 3.08 14.29 14.65
CA ALA A 164 4.04 15.37 14.44
C ALA A 164 3.61 16.61 15.22
N ASP A 165 4.56 17.24 15.91
CA ASP A 165 4.27 18.44 16.72
C ASP A 165 4.27 19.72 15.90
N PHE A 166 4.84 19.72 14.70
CA PHE A 166 5.01 20.91 13.87
C PHE A 166 5.69 22.10 14.60
N ASN A 167 6.55 21.82 15.59
CA ASN A 167 7.10 22.80 16.53
C ASN A 167 6.03 23.59 17.32
N ASP A 168 4.82 23.06 17.46
CA ASP A 168 3.73 23.59 18.28
C ASP A 168 3.61 22.79 19.58
N SER A 169 3.77 23.46 20.72
CA SER A 169 3.67 22.82 22.04
C SER A 169 2.29 22.22 22.31
N LYS A 170 1.22 22.81 21.76
CA LYS A 170 -0.14 22.26 21.90
C LYS A 170 -0.27 20.93 21.17
N LYS A 171 0.35 20.80 20.00
CA LYS A 171 0.38 19.54 19.25
C LYS A 171 1.17 18.46 19.99
N LEU A 172 2.29 18.83 20.63
CA LEU A 172 3.02 17.90 21.48
C LEU A 172 2.17 17.40 22.67
N GLU A 173 1.41 18.29 23.31
CA GLU A 173 0.47 17.92 24.36
C GLU A 173 -0.64 16.99 23.84
N GLU A 174 -1.23 17.29 22.67
CA GLU A 174 -2.22 16.43 22.01
C GLU A 174 -1.67 15.01 21.74
N ILE A 175 -0.42 14.90 21.28
CA ILE A 175 0.25 13.62 21.01
C ILE A 175 0.40 12.84 22.33
N ARG A 176 0.95 13.48 23.37
CA ARG A 176 1.15 12.84 24.69
C ARG A 176 -0.17 12.47 25.37
N ALA A 177 -1.23 13.24 25.15
CA ALA A 177 -2.57 12.95 25.66
C ALA A 177 -3.21 11.69 25.03
N ASN A 178 -2.63 11.11 23.99
CA ASN A 178 -3.06 9.82 23.45
C ASN A 178 -2.56 8.63 24.27
N ILE A 179 -1.65 8.81 25.23
CA ILE A 179 -1.26 7.75 26.17
C ILE A 179 -2.52 7.26 26.90
N GLY A 180 -2.71 5.94 26.90
CA GLY A 180 -3.86 5.27 27.49
C GLY A 180 -5.03 5.05 26.53
N LYS A 181 -5.06 5.70 25.36
CA LYS A 181 -6.06 5.43 24.32
C LYS A 181 -5.86 4.04 23.72
N ARG A 182 -6.93 3.56 23.06
CA ARG A 182 -7.03 2.19 22.57
C ARG A 182 -7.39 2.13 21.10
N ILE A 183 -6.79 1.16 20.40
CA ILE A 183 -7.16 0.73 19.06
C ILE A 183 -7.63 -0.72 19.17
N GLY A 184 -8.78 -1.04 18.59
CA GLY A 184 -9.30 -2.40 18.53
C GLY A 184 -9.27 -2.96 17.11
N LEU A 185 -9.13 -4.27 16.99
CA LEU A 185 -9.31 -5.03 15.76
C LEU A 185 -10.25 -6.21 16.05
N TYR A 186 -11.40 -6.21 15.40
CA TYR A 186 -12.28 -7.37 15.29
C TYR A 186 -11.96 -8.11 14.00
N LEU A 187 -11.66 -9.40 14.12
CA LEU A 187 -11.30 -10.27 13.01
C LEU A 187 -12.07 -11.60 13.12
N PRO A 188 -13.11 -11.79 12.30
CA PRO A 188 -13.80 -13.08 12.23
C PRO A 188 -12.93 -14.09 11.45
N VAL A 189 -12.80 -15.29 12.01
CA VAL A 189 -12.10 -16.42 11.41
C VAL A 189 -13.07 -17.57 11.26
N GLU A 190 -13.36 -17.95 10.02
CA GLU A 190 -14.34 -18.96 9.69
C GLU A 190 -13.67 -20.30 9.38
N THR A 191 -14.32 -21.37 9.78
CA THR A 191 -14.07 -22.73 9.29
C THR A 191 -15.30 -23.21 8.52
N GLU A 192 -15.29 -24.46 8.03
CA GLU A 192 -16.48 -25.03 7.40
C GLU A 192 -17.68 -25.14 8.37
N ASN A 193 -17.42 -25.19 9.68
CA ASN A 193 -18.44 -25.53 10.69
C ASN A 193 -18.70 -24.41 11.71
N GLU A 194 -17.74 -23.52 11.95
CA GLU A 194 -17.78 -22.55 13.05
C GLU A 194 -17.15 -21.21 12.67
N ILE A 195 -17.63 -20.13 13.31
CA ILE A 195 -17.04 -18.79 13.23
C ILE A 195 -16.42 -18.47 14.57
N TYR A 196 -15.14 -18.07 14.56
CA TYR A 196 -14.39 -17.64 15.73
C TYR A 196 -14.17 -16.13 15.67
N ASP A 197 -14.77 -15.42 16.61
CA ASP A 197 -14.71 -13.96 16.71
C ASP A 197 -13.52 -13.52 17.56
N TYR A 198 -12.46 -13.04 16.92
CA TYR A 198 -11.30 -12.51 17.63
C TYR A 198 -11.41 -11.00 17.82
N TYR A 199 -11.32 -10.57 19.07
CA TYR A 199 -11.21 -9.16 19.41
C TYR A 199 -9.87 -8.85 20.07
N PHE A 200 -9.03 -8.15 19.33
CA PHE A 200 -7.74 -7.63 19.79
C PHE A 200 -7.89 -6.18 20.19
N GLU A 201 -7.32 -5.81 21.33
CA GLU A 201 -7.32 -4.42 21.80
C GLU A 201 -5.92 -4.04 22.21
N PHE A 202 -5.44 -2.93 21.65
CA PHE A 202 -4.10 -2.41 21.84
C PHE A 202 -4.19 -1.09 22.59
N LYS A 203 -3.36 -0.91 23.61
CA LYS A 203 -3.31 0.33 24.40
C LYS A 203 -1.98 1.04 24.17
N ILE A 204 -2.05 2.35 23.92
CA ILE A 204 -0.87 3.20 23.89
C ILE A 204 -0.33 3.33 25.33
N ILE A 205 0.89 2.88 25.56
CA ILE A 205 1.55 2.93 26.86
C ILE A 205 2.59 4.04 26.98
N ASP A 206 3.15 4.46 25.85
CA ASP A 206 4.20 5.47 25.80
C ASP A 206 4.26 6.15 24.43
N VAL A 207 4.96 7.28 24.36
CA VAL A 207 5.23 8.05 23.15
C VAL A 207 6.72 8.34 23.08
N LYS A 208 7.36 8.00 21.97
CA LYS A 208 8.80 8.22 21.75
C LYS A 208 9.03 9.19 20.62
N GLU A 209 10.02 10.07 20.77
CA GLU A 209 10.51 10.89 19.67
C GLU A 209 11.27 9.99 18.68
N ALA A 210 10.78 9.91 17.45
CA ALA A 210 11.37 9.12 16.38
C ALA A 210 12.42 9.91 15.57
N GLY A 211 12.33 11.24 15.59
CA GLY A 211 13.30 12.12 14.93
C GLY A 211 12.66 13.36 14.29
N PRO A 212 13.37 14.06 13.39
CA PRO A 212 12.82 15.20 12.67
C PRO A 212 11.64 14.80 11.76
N TYR A 213 10.60 15.63 11.74
CA TYR A 213 9.47 15.48 10.82
C TYR A 213 9.66 16.31 9.55
N TYR A 214 9.51 15.64 8.41
CA TYR A 214 9.44 16.28 7.10
C TYR A 214 8.08 15.96 6.48
N PRO A 215 7.26 16.96 6.12
CA PRO A 215 5.98 16.73 5.50
C PRO A 215 6.20 16.01 4.18
N ARG A 216 5.33 15.03 3.90
CA ARG A 216 5.34 14.26 2.67
C ARG A 216 5.17 15.22 1.49
N LYS A 217 6.26 15.56 0.77
CA LYS A 217 6.14 16.18 -0.55
C LYS A 217 5.59 15.09 -1.46
N LYS A 218 4.28 15.10 -1.74
CA LYS A 218 3.74 14.30 -2.84
C LYS A 218 4.58 14.67 -4.06
N GLN A 219 5.23 13.69 -4.69
CA GLN A 219 5.57 13.85 -6.08
C GLN A 219 4.22 13.99 -6.77
N ILE A 220 3.77 15.23 -6.95
CA ILE A 220 2.90 15.55 -8.07
C ILE A 220 3.79 15.15 -9.24
N THR A 221 3.63 13.91 -9.72
CA THR A 221 3.98 13.63 -11.11
C THR A 221 3.17 14.68 -11.82
N SER A 222 3.83 15.75 -12.26
CA SER A 222 3.22 16.68 -13.18
C SER A 222 2.71 15.79 -14.27
N VAL A 223 1.41 15.54 -14.28
CA VAL A 223 0.72 15.16 -15.49
C VAL A 223 1.16 16.27 -16.40
N GLN A 224 2.13 15.99 -17.29
CA GLN A 224 2.32 16.82 -18.47
C GLN A 224 0.90 17.05 -18.91
N GLN A 225 0.45 18.31 -18.87
CA GLN A 225 -0.83 18.66 -19.44
C GLN A 225 -0.78 18.01 -20.82
N ILE A 226 -1.50 16.89 -20.98
CA ILE A 226 -2.01 16.52 -22.27
C ILE A 226 -2.90 17.73 -22.52
N GLN A 227 -2.36 18.69 -23.26
CA GLN A 227 -3.14 19.67 -23.94
C GLN A 227 -4.18 18.83 -24.66
N VAL A 228 -5.36 18.72 -24.06
CA VAL A 228 -6.54 18.32 -24.81
C VAL A 228 -6.65 19.46 -25.81
N PRO A 229 -6.40 19.22 -27.12
CA PRO A 229 -6.65 20.26 -28.09
C PRO A 229 -8.13 20.59 -27.96
N SER A 230 -8.40 21.79 -27.43
CA SER A 230 -9.71 22.39 -27.53
C SER A 230 -10.03 22.49 -29.02
N GLU A 231 -11.19 21.93 -29.38
CA GLU A 231 -11.81 22.01 -30.71
C GLU A 231 -11.34 20.96 -31.72
N ILE A 232 -12.03 19.80 -31.72
CA ILE A 232 -12.19 19.02 -32.95
C ILE A 232 -13.14 19.83 -33.84
N VAL A 233 -12.58 20.67 -34.70
CA VAL A 233 -13.29 21.14 -35.89
C VAL A 233 -13.41 19.92 -36.80
N ILE A 234 -14.59 19.30 -36.82
CA ILE A 234 -14.93 18.27 -37.81
C ILE A 234 -15.06 18.98 -39.16
N LYS A 235 -13.94 19.10 -39.90
CA LYS A 235 -14.03 19.19 -41.35
C LYS A 235 -14.40 17.79 -41.84
N GLY A 236 -15.64 17.66 -42.31
CA GLY A 236 -16.12 16.42 -42.90
C GLY A 236 -15.33 16.06 -44.15
N GLU A 237 -14.47 15.04 -44.02
CA GLU A 237 -14.12 14.17 -45.12
C GLU A 237 -14.74 12.81 -44.80
N GLY A 238 -15.74 12.44 -45.60
CA GLY A 238 -16.49 11.19 -45.43
C GLY A 238 -15.62 9.98 -45.67
N LEU A 239 -15.74 8.98 -44.80
CA LEU A 239 -15.24 7.63 -45.04
C LEU A 239 -15.87 7.09 -46.34
N ASN A 240 -15.04 6.42 -47.16
CA ASN A 240 -15.49 5.81 -48.40
C ASN A 240 -16.57 4.74 -48.08
N PRO A 241 -17.71 4.70 -48.79
CA PRO A 241 -18.81 3.77 -48.52
C PRO A 241 -18.41 2.28 -48.43
N SER A 242 -17.30 1.87 -49.07
CA SER A 242 -16.75 0.52 -48.93
C SER A 242 -16.20 0.22 -47.53
N GLU A 243 -15.57 1.18 -46.86
CA GLU A 243 -15.00 1.03 -45.52
C GLU A 243 -16.09 1.01 -44.44
N SER A 244 -17.14 1.82 -44.63
CA SER A 244 -18.32 1.81 -43.76
C SER A 244 -19.09 0.49 -43.86
N PHE A 245 -19.13 -0.14 -45.03
CA PHE A 245 -19.78 -1.45 -45.21
C PHE A 245 -18.99 -2.57 -44.52
N ILE A 246 -17.66 -2.55 -44.64
CA ILE A 246 -16.78 -3.54 -43.98
C ILE A 246 -16.88 -3.43 -42.46
N ALA A 247 -16.85 -2.21 -41.91
CA ALA A 247 -17.00 -1.99 -40.47
C ALA A 247 -18.36 -2.46 -39.92
N SER A 248 -19.46 -2.15 -40.63
CA SER A 248 -20.81 -2.59 -40.25
C SER A 248 -20.97 -4.11 -40.32
N THR A 249 -20.36 -4.75 -41.31
CA THR A 249 -20.40 -6.21 -41.48
C THR A 249 -19.60 -6.93 -40.40
N LEU A 250 -18.41 -6.40 -40.04
CA LEU A 250 -17.58 -6.92 -38.95
C LEU A 250 -18.29 -6.85 -37.59
N ILE A 251 -18.91 -5.71 -37.28
CA ILE A 251 -19.68 -5.54 -36.03
C ILE A 251 -20.85 -6.54 -35.99
N SER A 252 -21.57 -6.70 -37.10
CA SER A 252 -22.69 -7.64 -37.18
C SER A 252 -22.24 -9.10 -37.01
N PHE A 253 -21.07 -9.46 -37.55
CA PHE A 253 -20.50 -10.81 -37.42
C PHE A 253 -20.08 -11.13 -35.98
N PHE A 254 -19.45 -10.17 -35.27
CA PHE A 254 -19.08 -10.33 -33.87
C PHE A 254 -20.29 -10.48 -32.95
N VAL A 255 -21.38 -9.76 -33.21
CA VAL A 255 -22.64 -9.90 -32.46
C VAL A 255 -23.24 -11.30 -32.67
N LEU A 256 -23.23 -11.81 -33.90
CA LEU A 256 -23.79 -13.13 -34.24
C LEU A 256 -22.99 -14.29 -33.62
N ILE A 257 -21.66 -14.21 -33.63
CA ILE A 257 -20.80 -15.19 -32.96
C ILE A 257 -21.04 -15.18 -31.45
N SER A 258 -21.12 -13.99 -30.86
CA SER A 258 -21.37 -13.85 -29.42
C SER A 258 -22.71 -14.47 -29.03
N ALA A 259 -23.76 -14.23 -29.82
CA ALA A 259 -25.08 -14.83 -29.60
C ALA A 259 -25.05 -16.37 -29.75
N TYR A 260 -24.33 -16.90 -30.73
CA TYR A 260 -24.18 -18.36 -30.91
C TYR A 260 -23.51 -19.03 -29.71
N PHE A 261 -22.41 -18.46 -29.20
CA PHE A 261 -21.72 -19.00 -28.02
C PHE A 261 -22.57 -19.00 -26.76
N ILE A 262 -23.37 -17.95 -26.56
CA ILE A 262 -24.33 -17.88 -25.45
C ILE A 262 -25.38 -19.01 -25.59
N PHE A 263 -25.96 -19.17 -26.78
CA PHE A 263 -27.01 -20.18 -27.02
C PHE A 263 -26.49 -21.63 -26.96
N ALA A 264 -25.25 -21.86 -27.41
CA ALA A 264 -24.65 -23.18 -27.42
C ALA A 264 -24.26 -23.65 -26.00
N ARG A 265 -23.84 -22.71 -25.14
CA ARG A 265 -23.58 -22.93 -23.72
C ARG A 265 -24.86 -23.23 -22.94
N GLU A 266 -25.95 -22.54 -23.25
CA GLU A 266 -27.25 -22.73 -22.57
C GLU A 266 -27.90 -24.09 -22.92
N LYS A 267 -27.59 -24.66 -24.10
CA LYS A 267 -28.07 -25.98 -24.53
C LYS A 267 -27.10 -27.14 -24.24
N GLY A 268 -26.01 -26.91 -23.51
CA GLY A 268 -25.06 -27.94 -23.09
C GLY A 268 -24.36 -28.68 -24.24
N LYS A 269 -24.18 -28.01 -25.39
CA LYS A 269 -23.49 -28.59 -26.56
C LYS A 269 -22.01 -28.19 -26.66
N ILE A 270 -21.55 -27.28 -25.80
CA ILE A 270 -20.16 -26.85 -25.61
C ILE A 270 -19.96 -26.42 -24.16
#